data_AF-A0A9D7FKI1-F1
#
_entry.id   AF-A0A9D7FKI1-F1
#
_cell.length_a   1.000
_cell.length_b   1.000
_cell.length_c   1.000
_cell.angle_alpha   90.00
_cell.angle_beta   90.00
_cell.angle_gamma   90.00
#
_symmetry.space_group_name_H-M   'P 1'
#
loop_
_entity.id
_entity.type
_entity.pdbx_description
1 polymer ?
#
loop_
_entity_poly.entity_id
_entity_poly.type
_entity_poly.pdbx_seq_one_letter_code
_entity_poly.pdbx_strand_id
1 'polypeptide(L)'
;MSANHEQSHAVDHGHEGGLNTKMIWKVFWILLAVTIFEVAISFTGISKDVLLVTFVVLTIVKAYFIVGYFMHLKFEAVPMKWSLLLPFILIVYLIFIAIYEGTALGLTIY
;
A
#
# COMPACT_ATOMS: atom_id res chain seq x y z
N MET A 1 36.62 45.93 -29.67
CA MET A 1 36.73 44.46 -29.84
C MET A 1 35.70 43.80 -28.94
N SER A 2 34.62 43.29 -29.53
CA SER A 2 33.65 42.42 -28.86
C SER A 2 34.05 40.97 -29.13
N ALA A 3 34.27 40.18 -28.09
CA ALA A 3 34.25 38.72 -28.13
C ALA A 3 34.22 38.16 -26.68
N ASN A 4 33.05 38.26 -26.05
CA ASN A 4 32.67 37.39 -24.94
C ASN A 4 32.23 36.05 -25.55
N HIS A 5 33.14 35.11 -25.72
CA HIS A 5 32.82 33.74 -26.09
C HIS A 5 33.78 32.78 -25.39
N GLU A 6 33.64 32.66 -24.08
CA GLU A 6 33.88 31.37 -23.43
C GLU A 6 32.51 30.79 -23.05
N GLN A 7 32.13 29.89 -23.95
CA GLN A 7 30.90 29.15 -24.00
C GLN A 7 30.81 28.25 -22.77
N SER A 8 29.86 28.59 -21.90
CA SER A 8 28.97 27.69 -21.18
C SER A 8 29.31 26.20 -21.30
N HIS A 9 30.04 25.69 -20.32
CA HIS A 9 29.87 24.31 -19.88
C HIS A 9 28.91 24.32 -18.68
N ALA A 10 27.68 24.76 -18.93
CA ALA A 10 26.55 24.30 -18.15
C ALA A 10 26.41 22.80 -18.43
N VAL A 11 27.01 21.99 -17.57
CA VAL A 11 26.61 20.59 -17.46
C VAL A 11 25.23 20.63 -16.83
N ASP A 12 24.23 20.67 -17.70
CA ASP A 12 22.83 20.41 -17.38
C ASP A 12 22.75 18.93 -16.97
N HIS A 13 23.08 18.68 -15.72
CA HIS A 13 22.70 17.45 -15.05
C HIS A 13 21.19 17.55 -14.82
N GLY A 14 20.43 17.17 -15.86
CA GLY A 14 19.05 16.74 -15.74
C GLY A 14 18.97 15.64 -14.67
N HIS A 15 18.72 16.05 -13.43
CA HIS A 15 18.24 15.17 -12.37
C HIS A 15 16.73 15.00 -12.53
N GLU A 16 16.36 14.39 -13.66
CA GLU A 16 15.11 13.67 -13.80
C GLU A 16 15.15 12.49 -12.81
N GLY A 17 14.11 12.33 -11.98
CA GLY A 17 14.00 11.20 -11.04
C GLY A 17 13.76 11.57 -9.57
N GLY A 18 13.58 12.85 -9.23
CA GLY A 18 13.20 13.27 -7.89
C GLY A 18 11.75 12.87 -7.55
N LEU A 19 11.61 11.73 -6.88
CA LEU A 19 10.40 11.21 -6.20
C LEU A 19 9.31 12.26 -5.94
N ASN A 20 8.08 11.94 -6.36
CA ASN A 20 6.87 12.73 -6.11
C ASN A 20 6.45 12.69 -4.62
N THR A 21 7.31 13.14 -3.71
CA THR A 21 7.04 13.28 -2.26
C THR A 21 5.76 14.08 -1.98
N LYS A 22 5.43 15.03 -2.87
CA LYS A 22 4.17 15.80 -2.82
C LYS A 22 2.92 14.92 -3.00
N MET A 23 2.96 13.92 -3.87
CA MET A 23 1.85 12.98 -4.04
C MET A 23 1.68 12.07 -2.82
N ILE A 24 2.79 11.60 -2.26
CA ILE A 24 2.79 10.76 -1.06
C ILE A 24 2.16 11.52 0.12
N TRP A 25 2.55 12.77 0.32
CA TRP A 25 1.94 13.65 1.32
C TRP A 25 0.44 13.88 1.08
N LYS A 26 0.02 14.06 -0.18
CA LYS A 26 -1.40 14.22 -0.52
C LYS A 26 -2.23 12.97 -0.15
N VAL A 27 -1.70 11.78 -0.44
CA VAL A 27 -2.37 10.51 -0.14
C VAL A 27 -2.32 10.20 1.35
N PHE A 28 -1.24 10.53 2.05
CA PHE A 28 -1.17 10.45 3.51
C PHE A 28 -2.32 11.23 4.16
N TRP A 29 -2.52 12.49 3.76
CA TRP A 29 -3.61 13.32 4.29
C TRP A 29 -5.00 12.78 3.93
N ILE A 30 -5.19 12.24 2.73
CA ILE A 30 -6.48 11.63 2.35
C ILE A 30 -6.79 10.42 3.25
N LEU A 31 -5.79 9.57 3.50
CA LEU A 31 -5.96 8.36 4.30
C LEU A 31 -6.13 8.69 5.79
N LEU A 32 -5.43 9.72 6.28
CA LEU A 32 -5.61 10.24 7.63
C LEU A 32 -7.03 10.77 7.82
N ALA A 33 -7.52 11.59 6.88
CA ALA A 33 -8.88 12.14 6.94
C ALA A 33 -9.94 11.03 6.93
N VAL A 34 -9.79 10.02 6.06
CA VAL A 34 -10.68 8.85 6.01
C VAL A 34 -10.68 8.10 7.36
N THR A 35 -9.51 7.94 7.99
CA THR A 35 -9.39 7.25 9.29
C THR A 35 -10.07 8.04 10.41
N ILE A 36 -9.87 9.36 10.45
CA ILE A 36 -10.52 10.23 11.44
C ILE A 36 -12.03 10.18 11.25
N PHE A 37 -12.50 10.20 10.00
CA PHE A 37 -13.92 10.10 9.67
C PHE A 37 -14.53 8.76 10.13
N GLU A 38 -13.82 7.65 9.92
CA GLU A 38 -14.23 6.31 10.38
C GLU A 38 -14.41 6.26 11.90
N VAL A 39 -13.44 6.82 12.64
CA VAL A 39 -13.48 6.91 14.10
C VAL A 39 -14.60 7.84 14.56
N ALA A 40 -14.81 8.98 13.90
CA ALA A 40 -15.90 9.90 14.24
C ALA A 40 -17.29 9.27 14.06
N ILE A 41 -17.50 8.52 12.98
CA ILE A 41 -18.74 7.74 12.78
C ILE A 41 -18.89 6.67 13.87
N SER A 42 -17.79 6.02 14.26
CA SER A 42 -17.80 5.04 15.35
C SER A 42 -18.31 5.62 16.69
N PHE A 43 -18.14 6.91 16.94
CA PHE A 43 -18.65 7.58 18.15
C PHE A 43 -20.13 7.97 18.06
N THR A 44 -20.75 7.94 16.88
CA THR A 44 -22.15 8.40 16.68
C THR A 44 -23.20 7.35 17.10
N GLY A 45 -22.78 6.16 17.53
CA GLY A 45 -23.69 5.16 18.12
C GLY A 45 -24.57 4.41 17.12
N ILE A 46 -24.12 4.30 15.86
CA ILE A 46 -24.80 3.54 14.81
C ILE A 46 -24.80 2.03 15.14
N SER A 47 -25.82 1.31 14.68
CA SER A 47 -25.91 -0.16 14.76
C SER A 47 -24.59 -0.83 14.35
N LYS A 48 -24.16 -1.80 15.18
CA LYS A 48 -22.86 -2.50 15.05
C LYS A 48 -22.65 -3.11 13.67
N ASP A 49 -23.70 -3.60 13.03
CA ASP A 49 -23.62 -4.25 11.71
C ASP A 49 -23.27 -3.24 10.60
N VAL A 50 -23.89 -2.06 10.64
CA VAL A 50 -23.61 -0.97 9.67
C VAL A 50 -22.20 -0.43 9.89
N LEU A 51 -21.78 -0.34 11.16
CA LEU A 51 -20.43 0.08 11.52
C LEU A 51 -19.38 -0.91 10.99
N LEU A 52 -19.60 -2.21 11.20
CA LEU A 52 -18.70 -3.26 10.73
C LEU A 52 -18.56 -3.24 9.21
N VAL A 53 -19.68 -3.16 8.48
CA VAL A 53 -19.66 -3.10 7.02
C VAL A 53 -18.91 -1.86 6.53
N THR A 54 -19.16 -0.70 7.16
CA THR A 54 -18.47 0.56 6.81
C THR A 54 -16.97 0.45 7.06
N PHE A 55 -16.56 -0.11 8.20
CA PHE A 55 -15.15 -0.31 8.54
C PHE A 55 -14.44 -1.25 7.56
N VAL A 56 -15.08 -2.37 7.19
CA VAL A 56 -14.52 -3.32 6.21
C VAL A 56 -14.35 -2.67 4.83
N VAL A 57 -15.35 -1.91 4.37
CA VAL A 57 -15.26 -1.22 3.08
C VAL A 57 -14.17 -0.15 3.10
N LEU A 58 -14.11 0.67 4.16
CA LEU A 58 -13.12 1.76 4.23
C LEU A 58 -11.70 1.23 4.41
N THR A 59 -11.50 0.12 5.12
CA THR A 59 -10.19 -0.54 5.23
C THR A 59 -9.71 -1.11 3.89
N ILE A 60 -10.59 -1.70 3.07
CA ILE A 60 -10.23 -2.14 1.70
C ILE A 60 -9.82 -0.95 0.84
N VAL A 61 -10.61 0.14 0.87
CA VAL A 61 -10.30 1.37 0.12
C VAL A 61 -8.94 1.92 0.56
N LYS A 62 -8.70 2.03 1.86
CA LYS A 62 -7.44 2.49 2.44
C LYS A 62 -6.27 1.59 2.02
N ALA A 63 -6.44 0.27 2.02
CA ALA A 63 -5.43 -0.67 1.55
C ALA A 63 -5.07 -0.47 0.07
N TYR A 64 -6.07 -0.23 -0.80
CA TYR A 64 -5.82 0.09 -2.21
C TYR A 64 -5.00 1.38 -2.39
N PHE A 65 -5.34 2.44 -1.65
CA PHE A 65 -4.57 3.69 -1.67
C PHE A 65 -3.15 3.49 -1.13
N ILE A 66 -2.96 2.68 -0.09
CA ILE A 66 -1.62 2.41 0.46
C ILE A 66 -0.75 1.62 -0.53
N VAL A 67 -1.26 0.52 -1.07
CA VAL A 67 -0.51 -0.31 -2.04
C VAL A 67 -0.27 0.43 -3.35
N GLY A 68 -1.21 1.27 -3.80
CA GLY A 68 -1.06 2.02 -5.04
C GLY A 68 -0.08 3.19 -4.97
N TYR A 69 -0.01 3.89 -3.83
CA TYR A 69 0.72 5.16 -3.70
C TYR A 69 1.91 5.14 -2.73
N PHE A 70 1.87 4.37 -1.64
CA PHE A 70 3.01 4.26 -0.70
C PHE A 70 4.01 3.20 -1.13
N MET A 71 3.55 2.10 -1.71
CA MET A 71 4.42 1.31 -2.59
C MET A 71 4.39 1.99 -3.95
N HIS A 72 5.54 2.34 -4.51
CA HIS A 72 5.73 3.02 -5.80
C HIS A 72 5.32 2.12 -7.00
N LEU A 73 4.12 1.56 -6.96
CA LEU A 73 3.68 0.44 -7.81
C LEU A 73 2.88 0.88 -9.02
N LYS A 74 2.36 2.11 -9.01
CA LYS A 74 1.51 2.61 -10.09
C LYS A 74 2.30 3.01 -11.33
N PHE A 75 3.60 3.28 -11.21
CA PHE A 75 4.40 3.75 -12.35
C PHE A 75 5.61 2.88 -12.70
N GLU A 76 6.20 2.04 -11.83
CA GLU A 76 7.43 1.32 -12.24
C GLU A 76 7.88 0.06 -11.48
N ALA A 77 7.03 -0.69 -10.76
CA ALA A 77 7.55 -1.85 -10.00
C ALA A 77 6.66 -3.11 -10.04
N VAL A 78 6.62 -3.79 -11.19
CA VAL A 78 6.15 -5.18 -11.31
C VAL A 78 6.76 -6.13 -10.25
N PRO A 79 8.05 -6.06 -9.86
CA PRO A 79 8.60 -6.96 -8.83
C PRO A 79 8.15 -6.66 -7.39
N MET A 80 7.73 -5.44 -7.06
CA MET A 80 7.27 -5.12 -5.69
C MET A 80 5.89 -5.73 -5.38
N LYS A 81 5.03 -5.95 -6.39
CA LYS A 81 3.77 -6.70 -6.22
C LYS A 81 4.05 -8.16 -5.85
N TRP A 82 5.07 -8.75 -6.48
CA TRP A 82 5.52 -10.11 -6.17
C TRP A 82 6.07 -10.23 -4.76
N SER A 83 6.76 -9.22 -4.22
CA SER A 83 7.22 -9.22 -2.83
C SER A 83 6.09 -9.24 -1.80
N LEU A 84 4.90 -8.73 -2.14
CA LEU A 84 3.71 -8.80 -1.28
C LEU A 84 2.93 -10.11 -1.47
N LEU A 85 2.84 -10.59 -2.71
CA LEU A 85 2.07 -11.78 -3.06
C LEU A 85 2.78 -13.06 -2.61
N LEU A 86 4.12 -13.10 -2.67
CA LEU A 86 4.95 -14.25 -2.28
C LEU A 86 4.78 -14.68 -0.80
N PRO A 87 4.90 -13.79 0.21
CA PRO A 87 4.65 -14.20 1.60
C PRO A 87 3.18 -14.56 1.84
N PHE A 88 2.25 -13.94 1.10
CA PHE A 88 0.82 -14.23 1.24
C PHE A 88 0.47 -15.66 0.75
N ILE A 89 0.97 -16.04 -0.43
CA ILE A 89 0.75 -17.40 -0.96
C ILE A 89 1.45 -18.45 -0.09
N LEU A 90 2.63 -18.12 0.45
CA LEU A 90 3.36 -19.01 1.35
C LEU A 90 2.57 -19.29 2.63
N ILE A 91 1.95 -18.27 3.25
CA ILE A 91 1.11 -18.48 4.44
C ILE A 91 -0.08 -19.38 4.13
N VAL A 92 -0.81 -19.15 3.03
CA VAL A 92 -1.96 -19.99 2.64
C VAL A 92 -1.51 -21.44 2.39
N TYR A 93 -0.36 -21.61 1.72
CA TYR A 93 0.22 -22.93 1.46
C TYR A 93 0.65 -23.64 2.76
N LEU A 94 1.25 -22.92 3.72
CA LEU A 94 1.63 -23.48 5.02
C LEU A 94 0.41 -23.85 5.88
N ILE A 95 -0.68 -23.09 5.80
CA ILE A 95 -1.93 -23.46 6.48
C ILE A 95 -2.49 -24.74 5.86
N PHE A 96 -2.50 -24.84 4.53
CA PHE A 96 -2.97 -26.03 3.83
C PHE A 96 -2.18 -27.28 4.23
N ILE A 97 -0.83 -27.21 4.22
CA ILE A 97 0.00 -28.36 4.60
C ILE A 97 -0.13 -28.69 6.08
N ALA A 98 -0.26 -27.70 6.97
CA ALA A 98 -0.47 -27.93 8.40
C ALA A 98 -1.79 -28.67 8.68
N ILE A 99 -2.86 -28.32 7.95
CA ILE A 99 -4.15 -29.02 8.04
C ILE A 99 -4.04 -30.43 7.44
N TYR A 100 -3.37 -30.58 6.30
CA TYR A 100 -3.17 -31.87 5.65
C TYR A 100 -2.36 -32.85 6.52
N GLU A 101 -1.22 -32.41 7.07
CA GLU A 101 -0.41 -33.20 7.99
C GLU A 101 -1.14 -33.44 9.32
N GLY A 102 -1.84 -32.43 9.86
CA GLY A 102 -2.63 -32.59 11.09
C GLY A 102 -3.78 -33.60 10.95
N THR A 103 -4.40 -33.67 9.78
CA THR A 103 -5.43 -34.69 9.46
C THR A 103 -4.83 -36.05 9.15
N ALA A 104 -3.69 -36.12 8.45
CA ALA A 104 -2.98 -37.37 8.15
C ALA A 104 -2.39 -38.04 9.41
N LEU A 105 -1.96 -37.25 10.39
CA LEU A 105 -1.44 -37.73 11.68
C LEU A 105 -2.55 -38.10 12.69
N GLY A 106 -3.82 -38.03 12.29
CA GLY A 106 -4.95 -38.45 13.13
C GLY A 106 -5.23 -37.54 14.32
N LEU A 107 -4.70 -36.31 14.35
CA LEU A 107 -4.95 -35.33 15.41
C LEU A 107 -6.27 -34.56 15.18
N THR A 108 -7.24 -35.18 14.50
CA THR A 108 -8.62 -34.71 14.46
C THR A 108 -9.39 -35.51 15.49
N ILE A 109 -9.90 -34.76 16.46
CA ILE A 109 -10.62 -35.20 17.63
C ILE A 109 -11.91 -35.90 17.20
N TYR A 110 -11.82 -37.22 16.97
CA TYR A 110 -12.77 -38.28 17.29
C TYR A 110 -12.01 -39.61 17.36
#